data_AF-A0A1N6MQG1-F1
#
_entry.id   AF-A0A1N6MQG1-F1
#
_cell.length_a   1.000
_cell.length_b   1.000
_cell.length_c   1.000
_cell.angle_alpha   90.00
_cell.angle_beta   90.00
_cell.angle_gamma   90.00
#
_symmetry.space_group_name_H-M   'P 1'
#
loop_
_entity.id
_entity.type
_entity.pdbx_description
1 polymer ?
#
loop_
_entity_poly.entity_id
_entity_poly.type
_entity_poly.pdbx_seq_one_letter_code
_entity_poly.pdbx_strand_id
1 'polypeptide(L)'
;MSIFKTKTVKGGKNTELEMDVFYLNQIPDAMEKMGWEMAPKLMRHWFNTKPAYIFTEEEKDKYVTGKAIDIPDGRVNDSIIKMEWALRYKQPKEIMSVLINGWASSAGIGQLKKQLEKEGGKKALGYETDIREIDTFSVVNSRRFGSKFDTVDDWYGAMGNSNMKVAVKGHVDKLDGKDVFVTEQIGMYLKDTYDFVGANEPLGIWSKNGILDKVSSVDYAALYATGSWMALWIKYNGYVPVINDSFRKWQKKHNEGGDFIVFSDILWMDSLPQHRIIQL
;
A
#
# COMPACT_ATOMS: atom_id res chain seq x y z
N MET A 1 31.87 2.40 -5.45
CA MET A 1 32.30 1.92 -6.77
C MET A 1 32.65 0.45 -6.68
N SER A 2 32.24 -0.34 -7.67
CA SER A 2 32.55 -1.76 -7.79
C SER A 2 33.46 -1.96 -8.99
N ILE A 3 34.48 -2.81 -8.88
CA ILE A 3 35.38 -3.12 -9.99
C ILE A 3 34.95 -4.44 -10.61
N PHE A 4 34.48 -4.39 -11.87
CA PHE A 4 34.17 -5.58 -12.64
C PHE A 4 35.36 -5.95 -13.51
N LYS A 5 35.92 -7.15 -13.28
CA LYS A 5 37.01 -7.69 -14.09
C LYS A 5 36.45 -8.60 -15.17
N THR A 6 36.55 -8.19 -16.43
CA THR A 6 36.05 -8.98 -17.56
C THR A 6 36.90 -8.83 -18.82
N LYS A 7 36.70 -9.73 -19.77
CA LYS A 7 37.25 -9.60 -21.12
C LYS A 7 36.20 -8.90 -21.98
N THR A 8 36.49 -7.68 -22.43
CA THR A 8 35.59 -6.92 -23.32
C THR A 8 35.60 -7.47 -24.75
N VAL A 9 36.57 -8.33 -25.10
CA VAL A 9 36.66 -9.07 -26.37
C VAL A 9 37.14 -10.50 -26.12
N LYS A 10 36.69 -11.46 -26.95
CA LYS A 10 37.09 -12.87 -26.85
C LYS A 10 38.61 -12.99 -27.01
N GLY A 11 39.29 -13.56 -26.00
CA GLY A 11 40.76 -13.70 -25.98
C GLY A 11 41.53 -12.46 -25.52
N GLY A 12 40.85 -11.35 -25.23
CA GLY A 12 41.48 -10.12 -24.75
C GLY A 12 42.04 -10.20 -23.33
N LYS A 13 42.80 -9.17 -22.95
CA LYS A 13 43.23 -8.95 -21.56
C LYS A 13 42.01 -8.66 -20.68
N ASN A 14 42.13 -8.96 -19.39
CA ASN A 14 41.13 -8.54 -18.43
C ASN A 14 41.18 -7.02 -18.31
N THR A 15 40.03 -6.38 -18.50
CA THR A 15 39.81 -4.96 -18.28
C THR A 15 39.12 -4.79 -16.94
N GLU A 16 39.64 -3.88 -16.12
CA GLU A 16 38.97 -3.41 -14.91
C GLU A 16 38.00 -2.30 -15.32
N LEU A 17 36.72 -2.55 -15.11
CA LEU A 17 35.66 -1.57 -15.32
C LEU A 17 35.19 -1.07 -13.95
N GLU A 18 35.45 0.20 -13.66
CA GLU A 18 34.82 0.86 -12.53
C GLU A 18 33.34 1.08 -12.84
N MET A 19 32.48 0.46 -12.06
CA MET A 19 31.04 0.54 -12.21
C MET A 19 30.40 1.14 -10.97
N ASP A 20 29.54 2.12 -11.18
CA ASP A 20 28.68 2.60 -10.13
C ASP A 20 27.38 1.79 -10.08
N VAL A 21 27.39 0.71 -9.30
CA VAL A 21 26.25 -0.22 -9.20
C VAL A 21 25.17 0.37 -8.30
N PHE A 22 23.92 0.30 -8.76
CA PHE A 22 22.72 0.56 -7.98
C PHE A 22 22.08 -0.77 -7.54
N TYR A 23 21.96 -0.97 -6.23
CA TYR A 23 21.35 -2.16 -5.64
C TYR A 23 19.88 -1.91 -5.29
N LEU A 24 19.08 -2.98 -5.32
CA LEU A 24 17.63 -2.89 -5.04
C LEU A 24 17.32 -2.30 -3.66
N ASN A 25 18.11 -2.64 -2.64
CA ASN A 25 17.98 -2.12 -1.28
C ASN A 25 18.44 -0.65 -1.12
N GLN A 26 18.92 0.00 -2.19
CA GLN A 26 19.21 1.44 -2.23
C GLN A 26 18.02 2.26 -2.73
N ILE A 27 16.92 1.62 -3.15
CA ILE A 27 15.68 2.32 -3.51
C ILE A 27 15.18 3.22 -2.37
N PRO A 28 15.14 2.78 -1.08
CA PRO A 28 14.76 3.67 0.01
C PRO A 28 15.64 4.92 0.12
N ASP A 29 16.97 4.79 -0.05
CA ASP A 29 17.88 5.94 -0.01
C ASP A 29 17.59 6.92 -1.17
N ALA A 30 17.23 6.38 -2.34
CA ALA A 30 16.84 7.20 -3.49
C ALA A 30 15.51 7.93 -3.24
N MET A 31 14.52 7.27 -2.63
CA MET A 31 13.25 7.88 -2.22
C MET A 31 13.48 9.03 -1.22
N GLU A 32 14.33 8.81 -0.21
CA GLU A 32 14.67 9.85 0.78
C GLU A 32 15.34 11.08 0.13
N LYS A 33 16.21 10.88 -0.86
CA LYS A 33 16.79 11.98 -1.65
C LYS A 33 15.76 12.76 -2.47
N MET A 34 14.67 12.11 -2.88
CA MET A 34 13.53 12.79 -3.52
C MET A 34 12.65 13.54 -2.52
N GLY A 35 12.97 13.48 -1.21
CA GLY A 35 12.17 14.08 -0.14
C GLY A 35 10.96 13.25 0.25
N TRP A 36 10.90 11.97 -0.13
CA TRP A 36 9.81 11.07 0.27
C TRP A 36 10.03 10.58 1.70
N GLU A 37 8.95 10.44 2.45
CA GLU A 37 9.00 10.13 3.89
C GLU A 37 8.45 8.73 4.21
N MET A 38 7.31 8.33 3.65
CA MET A 38 6.63 7.10 4.04
C MET A 38 6.96 5.90 3.16
N ALA A 39 7.07 6.10 1.84
CA ALA A 39 7.49 5.08 0.89
C ALA A 39 8.82 4.41 1.28
N PRO A 40 9.90 5.14 1.65
CA PRO A 40 11.14 4.50 2.08
C PRO A 40 10.97 3.71 3.37
N LYS A 41 10.13 4.14 4.31
CA LYS A 41 9.88 3.42 5.58
C LYS A 41 9.22 2.06 5.32
N LEU A 42 8.19 2.02 4.47
CA LEU A 42 7.53 0.77 4.08
C LEU A 42 8.51 -0.17 3.35
N MET A 43 9.26 0.37 2.40
CA MET A 43 10.24 -0.43 1.64
C MET A 43 11.34 -0.99 2.55
N ARG A 44 11.84 -0.20 3.52
CA ARG A 44 12.81 -0.68 4.54
C ARG A 44 12.18 -1.75 5.44
N HIS A 45 10.92 -1.59 5.85
CA HIS A 45 10.22 -2.63 6.61
C HIS A 45 10.14 -3.94 5.83
N TRP A 46 9.79 -3.87 4.54
CA TRP A 46 9.81 -5.03 3.65
C TRP A 46 11.19 -5.68 3.65
N PHE A 47 12.26 -4.93 3.32
CA PHE A 47 13.64 -5.45 3.25
C PHE A 47 14.14 -6.05 4.57
N ASN A 48 13.76 -5.46 5.71
CA ASN A 48 14.21 -5.90 7.03
C ASN A 48 13.50 -7.16 7.55
N THR A 49 12.45 -7.63 6.87
CA THR A 49 11.73 -8.83 7.29
C THR A 49 12.58 -10.08 7.08
N LYS A 50 12.76 -10.87 8.14
CA LYS A 50 13.51 -12.14 8.16
C LYS A 50 12.77 -13.22 8.96
N PRO A 51 12.72 -14.48 8.51
CA PRO A 51 13.11 -14.94 7.16
C PRO A 51 12.23 -14.29 6.08
N ALA A 52 12.60 -14.48 4.81
CA ALA A 52 11.79 -13.97 3.71
C ALA A 52 10.36 -14.54 3.77
N TYR A 53 9.37 -13.73 3.39
CA TYR A 53 7.97 -14.15 3.29
C TYR A 53 7.35 -13.66 1.99
N ILE A 54 6.76 -14.58 1.24
CA ILE A 54 6.16 -14.32 -0.07
C ILE A 54 4.69 -14.69 0.06
N PHE A 55 3.79 -13.77 -0.22
CA PHE A 55 2.38 -14.08 -0.35
C PHE A 55 2.16 -14.96 -1.59
N THR A 56 1.36 -15.99 -1.45
CA THR A 56 0.63 -16.58 -2.58
C THR A 56 -0.51 -15.64 -3.01
N GLU A 57 -1.00 -15.79 -4.25
CA GLU A 57 -2.20 -15.05 -4.71
C GLU A 57 -3.40 -15.32 -3.79
N GLU A 58 -3.56 -16.57 -3.32
CA GLU A 58 -4.63 -16.95 -2.39
C GLU A 58 -4.49 -16.25 -1.03
N GLU A 59 -3.27 -16.20 -0.46
CA GLU A 59 -3.04 -15.48 0.80
C GLU A 59 -3.30 -13.98 0.65
N LYS A 60 -2.84 -13.37 -0.47
CA LYS A 60 -3.11 -11.97 -0.77
C LYS A 60 -4.61 -11.69 -0.81
N ASP A 61 -5.35 -12.46 -1.60
CA ASP A 61 -6.81 -12.32 -1.71
C ASP A 61 -7.51 -12.53 -0.36
N LYS A 62 -7.10 -13.56 0.39
CA LYS A 62 -7.62 -13.86 1.72
C LYS A 62 -7.38 -12.69 2.69
N TYR A 63 -6.19 -12.10 2.72
CA TYR A 63 -5.88 -11.04 3.67
C TYR A 63 -6.52 -9.70 3.30
N VAL A 64 -6.67 -9.41 2.00
CA VAL A 64 -7.37 -8.20 1.54
C VAL A 64 -8.86 -8.28 1.84
N THR A 65 -9.50 -9.38 1.47
CA THR A 65 -10.98 -9.51 1.44
C THR A 65 -11.57 -10.21 2.67
N GLY A 66 -10.79 -11.06 3.34
CA GLY A 66 -11.21 -11.83 4.50
C GLY A 66 -11.17 -11.06 5.82
N LYS A 67 -11.34 -11.80 6.92
CA LYS A 67 -11.30 -11.24 8.28
C LYS A 67 -9.86 -10.84 8.61
N ALA A 68 -9.67 -9.61 9.04
CA ALA A 68 -8.33 -9.12 9.38
C ALA A 68 -7.75 -9.78 10.63
N ILE A 69 -8.59 -10.27 11.55
CA ILE A 69 -8.13 -11.05 12.72
C ILE A 69 -7.41 -12.36 12.34
N ASP A 70 -7.62 -12.86 11.11
CA ASP A 70 -6.94 -14.06 10.61
C ASP A 70 -5.54 -13.74 10.04
N ILE A 71 -5.15 -12.46 9.98
CA ILE A 71 -3.83 -12.03 9.52
C ILE A 71 -2.85 -12.12 10.70
N PRO A 72 -1.75 -12.88 10.59
CA PRO A 72 -0.77 -13.00 11.67
C PRO A 72 -0.13 -11.65 12.02
N ASP A 73 0.18 -11.42 13.30
CA ASP A 73 0.78 -10.16 13.79
C ASP A 73 2.03 -9.75 12.99
N GLY A 74 2.93 -10.70 12.73
CA GLY A 74 4.15 -10.46 11.96
C GLY A 74 3.94 -10.19 10.46
N ARG A 75 2.68 -10.20 9.99
CA ARG A 75 2.28 -9.89 8.61
C ARG A 75 1.48 -8.58 8.53
N VAL A 76 1.39 -7.83 9.62
CA VAL A 76 0.68 -6.55 9.68
C VAL A 76 1.64 -5.44 10.07
N ASN A 77 1.49 -4.29 9.40
CA ASN A 77 2.07 -3.04 9.83
C ASN A 77 0.97 -1.97 9.91
N ASP A 78 0.72 -1.46 11.10
CA ASP A 78 -0.26 -0.40 11.40
C ASP A 78 0.41 0.86 11.98
N SER A 79 1.75 0.90 11.94
CA SER A 79 2.56 1.91 12.63
C SER A 79 3.18 2.92 11.69
N ILE A 80 3.46 2.56 10.42
CA ILE A 80 4.17 3.43 9.48
C ILE A 80 3.23 4.47 8.86
N ILE A 81 2.10 4.03 8.29
CA ILE A 81 1.17 4.93 7.61
C ILE A 81 0.24 5.58 8.63
N LYS A 82 0.11 6.90 8.53
CA LYS A 82 -0.82 7.68 9.35
C LYS A 82 -1.80 8.44 8.48
N MET A 83 -3.06 8.50 8.91
CA MET A 83 -4.13 9.25 8.26
C MET A 83 -3.80 10.74 8.19
N GLU A 84 -3.11 11.29 9.18
CA GLU A 84 -2.63 12.68 9.12
C GLU A 84 -1.73 12.94 7.90
N TRP A 85 -0.79 12.03 7.63
CA TRP A 85 0.07 12.10 6.44
C TRP A 85 -0.73 11.84 5.16
N ALA A 86 -1.57 10.81 5.14
CA ALA A 86 -2.39 10.46 3.97
C ALA A 86 -3.28 11.63 3.53
N LEU A 87 -3.88 12.33 4.50
CA LEU A 87 -4.70 13.51 4.28
C LEU A 87 -3.90 14.77 3.96
N ARG A 88 -2.61 14.68 3.58
CA ARG A 88 -1.90 15.77 2.90
C ARG A 88 -2.11 15.72 1.38
N TYR A 89 -2.48 14.55 0.85
CA TYR A 89 -2.67 14.30 -0.57
C TYR A 89 -4.11 14.50 -1.02
N LYS A 90 -4.30 14.81 -2.30
CA LYS A 90 -5.62 15.09 -2.87
C LYS A 90 -6.52 13.86 -2.87
N GLN A 91 -5.99 12.71 -3.29
CA GLN A 91 -6.75 11.49 -3.53
C GLN A 91 -7.38 10.94 -2.22
N PRO A 92 -6.66 10.86 -1.08
CA PRO A 92 -7.26 10.46 0.19
C PRO A 92 -8.30 11.45 0.72
N LYS A 93 -8.10 12.77 0.55
CA LYS A 93 -9.09 13.78 0.96
C LYS A 93 -10.41 13.65 0.21
N GLU A 94 -10.32 13.48 -1.10
CA GLU A 94 -11.50 13.35 -1.97
C GLU A 94 -12.30 12.09 -1.65
N ILE A 95 -11.62 10.94 -1.49
CA ILE A 95 -12.30 9.69 -1.17
C ILE A 95 -12.90 9.69 0.24
N MET A 96 -12.21 10.31 1.21
CA MET A 96 -12.74 10.47 2.55
C MET A 96 -14.02 11.30 2.55
N SER A 97 -14.06 12.40 1.78
CA SER A 97 -15.26 13.24 1.65
C SER A 97 -16.45 12.46 1.09
N VAL A 98 -16.21 11.61 0.08
CA VAL A 98 -17.23 10.73 -0.48
C VAL A 98 -17.75 9.74 0.57
N LEU A 99 -16.85 9.13 1.35
CA LEU A 99 -17.21 8.15 2.37
C LEU A 99 -17.96 8.78 3.56
N ILE A 100 -17.54 9.96 4.04
CA ILE A 100 -18.24 10.70 5.11
C ILE A 100 -19.73 10.92 4.76
N ASN A 101 -19.99 11.27 3.50
CA ASN A 101 -21.36 11.53 3.02
C ASN A 101 -22.13 10.26 2.67
N GLY A 102 -21.45 9.20 2.22
CA GLY A 102 -22.10 8.03 1.60
C GLY A 102 -22.03 6.72 2.41
N TRP A 103 -21.36 6.70 3.56
CA TRP A 103 -21.15 5.45 4.30
C TRP A 103 -22.47 4.78 4.69
N ALA A 104 -23.48 5.56 5.11
CA ALA A 104 -24.81 5.09 5.53
C ALA A 104 -25.80 4.93 4.36
N SER A 105 -25.31 4.64 3.16
CA SER A 105 -26.16 4.20 2.04
C SER A 105 -26.86 2.86 2.35
N SER A 106 -27.87 2.46 1.57
CA SER A 106 -28.55 1.18 1.76
C SER A 106 -27.59 -0.02 1.80
N ALA A 107 -26.51 0.02 1.01
CA ALA A 107 -25.47 -1.01 1.04
C ALA A 107 -24.65 -0.97 2.34
N GLY A 108 -24.30 0.22 2.82
CA GLY A 108 -23.56 0.37 4.07
C GLY A 108 -24.37 0.04 5.31
N ILE A 109 -25.67 0.39 5.33
CA ILE A 109 -26.61 -0.07 6.36
C ILE A 109 -26.77 -1.60 6.29
N GLY A 110 -26.87 -2.16 5.09
CA GLY A 110 -26.88 -3.62 4.91
C GLY A 110 -25.62 -4.28 5.46
N GLN A 111 -24.45 -3.67 5.28
CA GLN A 111 -23.21 -4.15 5.88
C GLN A 111 -23.19 -3.97 7.40
N LEU A 112 -23.68 -2.85 7.93
CA LEU A 112 -23.84 -2.62 9.37
C LEU A 112 -24.68 -3.72 10.03
N LYS A 113 -25.83 -4.08 9.44
CA LYS A 113 -26.67 -5.18 9.94
C LYS A 113 -25.90 -6.51 9.97
N LYS A 114 -25.16 -6.83 8.89
CA LYS A 114 -24.29 -8.02 8.85
C LYS A 114 -23.22 -8.00 9.93
N GLN A 115 -22.67 -6.83 10.25
CA GLN A 115 -21.69 -6.70 11.35
C GLN A 115 -22.33 -6.96 12.71
N LEU A 116 -23.54 -6.45 12.95
CA LEU A 116 -24.29 -6.71 14.17
C LEU A 116 -24.71 -8.18 14.31
N GLU A 117 -24.99 -8.88 13.23
CA GLU A 117 -25.34 -10.31 13.25
C GLU A 117 -24.15 -11.24 13.55
N LYS A 118 -22.90 -10.74 13.43
CA LYS A 118 -21.72 -11.55 13.75
C LYS A 118 -21.72 -11.97 15.21
N GLU A 119 -21.08 -13.11 15.45
CA GLU A 119 -20.88 -13.67 16.80
C GLU A 119 -22.19 -13.87 17.59
N GLY A 120 -23.31 -14.09 16.89
CA GLY A 120 -24.61 -14.35 17.51
C GLY A 120 -25.39 -13.11 17.93
N GLY A 121 -24.97 -11.91 17.51
CA GLY A 121 -25.70 -10.67 17.74
C GLY A 121 -24.96 -9.68 18.64
N LYS A 122 -24.04 -8.89 18.07
CA LYS A 122 -23.42 -7.75 18.73
C LYS A 122 -24.44 -6.62 18.94
N LYS A 123 -24.37 -5.99 20.12
CA LYS A 123 -25.14 -4.77 20.46
C LYS A 123 -24.32 -3.49 20.39
N ALA A 124 -23.00 -3.60 20.22
CA ALA A 124 -22.09 -2.47 20.11
C ALA A 124 -20.95 -2.84 19.13
N LEU A 125 -20.44 -1.84 18.42
CA LEU A 125 -19.36 -1.95 17.44
C LEU A 125 -18.35 -0.84 17.67
N GLY A 126 -17.09 -1.07 17.29
CA GLY A 126 -16.05 -0.04 17.21
C GLY A 126 -15.39 0.31 18.55
N TYR A 127 -15.48 -0.58 19.53
CA TYR A 127 -14.88 -0.41 20.86
C TYR A 127 -13.58 -1.19 21.03
N GLU A 128 -13.22 -1.99 20.03
CA GLU A 128 -11.99 -2.74 19.97
C GLU A 128 -10.77 -1.82 19.82
N THR A 129 -9.60 -2.30 20.24
CA THR A 129 -8.35 -1.50 20.20
C THR A 129 -7.43 -1.92 19.07
N ASP A 130 -7.47 -3.19 18.65
CA ASP A 130 -6.73 -3.69 17.51
C ASP A 130 -7.49 -3.34 16.21
N ILE A 131 -6.78 -2.74 15.26
CA ILE A 131 -7.37 -2.36 13.97
C ILE A 131 -7.89 -3.57 13.17
N ARG A 132 -7.33 -4.77 13.39
CA ARG A 132 -7.80 -6.01 12.75
C ARG A 132 -9.16 -6.43 13.28
N GLU A 133 -9.42 -6.22 14.57
CA GLU A 133 -10.73 -6.45 15.16
C GLU A 133 -11.72 -5.42 14.62
N ILE A 134 -11.34 -4.13 14.58
CA ILE A 134 -12.17 -3.07 13.98
C ILE A 134 -12.49 -3.37 12.50
N ASP A 135 -11.50 -3.74 11.69
CA ASP A 135 -11.70 -4.09 10.27
C ASP A 135 -12.61 -5.32 10.12
N THR A 136 -12.51 -6.28 11.04
CA THR A 136 -13.30 -7.50 10.99
C THR A 136 -14.76 -7.26 11.38
N PHE A 137 -14.99 -6.48 12.43
CA PHE A 137 -16.30 -6.40 13.09
C PHE A 137 -17.03 -5.09 12.86
N SER A 138 -16.34 -4.01 12.53
CA SER A 138 -16.93 -2.67 12.60
C SER A 138 -16.92 -1.93 11.25
N VAL A 139 -16.29 -2.50 10.21
CA VAL A 139 -16.30 -1.93 8.85
C VAL A 139 -17.69 -2.01 8.21
N VAL A 140 -18.18 -0.88 7.70
CA VAL A 140 -19.51 -0.78 7.07
C VAL A 140 -19.43 -0.33 5.62
N ASN A 141 -18.33 0.28 5.21
CA ASN A 141 -18.15 0.72 3.83
C ASN A 141 -16.67 0.77 3.46
N SER A 142 -16.37 0.71 2.17
CA SER A 142 -15.01 0.84 1.66
C SER A 142 -15.03 1.33 0.22
N ARG A 143 -13.99 2.07 -0.17
CA ARG A 143 -13.86 2.53 -1.56
C ARG A 143 -12.41 2.56 -2.00
N ARG A 144 -12.16 1.90 -3.13
CA ARG A 144 -10.89 1.94 -3.84
C ARG A 144 -10.72 3.28 -4.56
N PHE A 145 -9.49 3.78 -4.58
CA PHE A 145 -9.12 5.04 -5.22
C PHE A 145 -7.66 5.01 -5.69
N GLY A 146 -7.23 6.08 -6.37
CA GLY A 146 -5.92 6.18 -7.02
C GLY A 146 -5.95 5.76 -8.49
N SER A 147 -4.90 6.13 -9.22
CA SER A 147 -4.75 5.82 -10.63
C SER A 147 -3.30 5.49 -11.00
N LYS A 148 -3.11 4.58 -11.96
CA LYS A 148 -1.81 4.35 -12.61
C LYS A 148 -1.26 5.59 -13.31
N PHE A 149 -2.08 6.64 -13.49
CA PHE A 149 -1.71 7.93 -14.08
C PHE A 149 -1.41 9.02 -13.06
N ASP A 150 -1.54 8.78 -11.75
CA ASP A 150 -1.23 9.75 -10.68
C ASP A 150 0.24 10.18 -10.64
N THR A 151 0.51 11.38 -10.13
CA THR A 151 1.88 11.90 -9.98
C THR A 151 2.76 10.92 -9.21
N VAL A 152 4.02 10.76 -9.64
CA VAL A 152 5.00 9.95 -8.93
C VAL A 152 5.54 10.75 -7.75
N ASP A 153 4.92 10.54 -6.58
CA ASP A 153 5.28 11.16 -5.31
C ASP A 153 5.33 10.11 -4.19
N ASP A 154 5.58 10.56 -2.95
CA ASP A 154 5.64 9.68 -1.77
C ASP A 154 4.34 8.90 -1.54
N TRP A 155 3.17 9.48 -1.84
CA TRP A 155 1.89 8.75 -1.76
C TRP A 155 1.85 7.62 -2.79
N TYR A 156 2.23 7.90 -4.03
CA TYR A 156 2.25 6.90 -5.09
C TYR A 156 3.25 5.78 -4.80
N GLY A 157 4.43 6.11 -4.24
CA GLY A 157 5.44 5.14 -3.86
C GLY A 157 5.10 4.32 -2.62
N ALA A 158 4.28 4.86 -1.70
CA ALA A 158 3.89 4.17 -0.47
C ALA A 158 2.62 3.33 -0.62
N MET A 159 1.58 3.91 -1.22
CA MET A 159 0.23 3.34 -1.26
C MET A 159 -0.31 3.18 -2.69
N GLY A 160 -0.01 4.13 -3.59
CA GLY A 160 -0.50 4.08 -4.98
C GLY A 160 -2.02 3.97 -5.07
N ASN A 161 -2.50 2.90 -5.71
CA ASN A 161 -3.93 2.56 -5.75
C ASN A 161 -4.33 1.87 -4.45
N SER A 162 -5.14 2.54 -3.62
CA SER A 162 -5.45 2.06 -2.27
C SER A 162 -6.94 1.95 -1.97
N ASN A 163 -7.27 1.40 -0.80
CA ASN A 163 -8.63 1.22 -0.31
C ASN A 163 -8.82 1.93 1.03
N MET A 164 -9.72 2.92 1.04
CA MET A 164 -10.14 3.58 2.27
C MET A 164 -11.41 2.89 2.79
N LYS A 165 -11.43 2.62 4.09
CA LYS A 165 -12.51 1.93 4.78
C LYS A 165 -13.14 2.84 5.83
N VAL A 166 -14.43 2.60 6.08
CA VAL A 166 -15.23 3.25 7.12
C VAL A 166 -15.65 2.22 8.14
N ALA A 167 -15.22 2.39 9.38
CA ALA A 167 -15.76 1.70 10.54
C ALA A 167 -16.74 2.59 11.29
N VAL A 168 -17.66 1.99 12.03
CA VAL A 168 -18.54 2.71 12.97
C VAL A 168 -18.19 2.35 14.40
N LYS A 169 -18.37 3.34 15.28
CA LYS A 169 -18.39 3.16 16.73
C LYS A 169 -19.75 3.59 17.26
N GLY A 170 -20.40 2.71 18.01
CA GLY A 170 -21.76 2.95 18.48
C GLY A 170 -22.45 1.70 18.98
N HIS A 171 -23.74 1.81 19.27
CA HIS A 171 -24.53 0.74 19.86
C HIS A 171 -25.97 0.71 19.36
N VAL A 172 -26.60 -0.45 19.50
CA VAL A 172 -28.01 -0.64 19.19
C VAL A 172 -28.86 -0.14 20.35
N ASP A 173 -29.87 0.66 20.04
CA ASP A 173 -30.89 1.14 20.98
C ASP A 173 -32.27 1.07 20.33
N LYS A 174 -33.31 1.49 21.05
CA LYS A 174 -34.69 1.55 20.57
C LYS A 174 -35.19 2.98 20.49
N LEU A 175 -35.68 3.36 19.31
CA LEU A 175 -36.40 4.61 19.09
C LEU A 175 -37.83 4.27 18.64
N ASP A 176 -38.83 4.71 19.41
CA ASP A 176 -40.26 4.43 19.16
C ASP A 176 -40.56 2.93 18.97
N GLY A 177 -39.86 2.08 19.74
CA GLY A 177 -40.01 0.62 19.70
C GLY A 177 -39.32 -0.07 18.52
N LYS A 178 -38.63 0.68 17.64
CA LYS A 178 -37.83 0.15 16.52
C LYS A 178 -36.35 0.17 16.87
N ASP A 179 -35.65 -0.88 16.45
CA ASP A 179 -34.19 -0.95 16.64
C ASP A 179 -33.49 0.08 15.73
N VAL A 180 -32.59 0.83 16.34
CA VAL A 180 -31.74 1.82 15.69
C VAL A 180 -30.30 1.61 16.12
N PHE A 181 -29.35 1.99 15.27
CA PHE A 181 -27.95 2.12 15.66
C PHE A 181 -27.64 3.58 15.94
N VAL A 182 -27.21 3.85 17.16
CA VAL A 182 -26.72 5.15 17.62
C VAL A 182 -25.23 5.24 17.26
N THR A 183 -24.92 6.03 16.23
CA THR A 183 -23.55 6.25 15.76
C THR A 183 -22.88 7.33 16.59
N GLU A 184 -21.92 6.95 17.43
CA GLU A 184 -21.10 7.87 18.21
C GLU A 184 -20.02 8.49 17.32
N GLN A 185 -19.27 7.66 16.59
CA GLN A 185 -18.19 8.09 15.71
C GLN A 185 -18.12 7.21 14.46
N ILE A 186 -17.51 7.77 13.41
CA ILE A 186 -17.03 7.00 12.26
C ILE A 186 -15.50 7.02 12.23
N GLY A 187 -14.90 5.90 11.85
CA GLY A 187 -13.46 5.71 11.75
C GLY A 187 -13.03 5.55 10.31
N MET A 188 -12.12 6.41 9.84
CA MET A 188 -11.52 6.33 8.51
C MET A 188 -10.11 5.75 8.60
N TYR A 189 -9.81 4.75 7.77
CA TYR A 189 -8.48 4.16 7.71
C TYR A 189 -8.19 3.54 6.34
N LEU A 190 -6.92 3.28 6.07
CA LEU A 190 -6.44 2.60 4.89
C LEU A 190 -6.14 1.14 5.22
N LYS A 191 -6.42 0.24 4.29
CA LYS A 191 -5.96 -1.16 4.33
C LYS A 191 -5.49 -1.55 2.94
N ASP A 192 -4.25 -2.02 2.84
CA ASP A 192 -3.67 -2.44 1.57
C ASP A 192 -2.63 -3.55 1.74
N THR A 193 -2.16 -4.11 0.62
CA THR A 193 -1.02 -5.02 0.62
C THR A 193 0.25 -4.29 0.18
N TYR A 194 1.36 -4.56 0.86
CA TYR A 194 2.69 -4.19 0.38
C TYR A 194 3.42 -5.47 -0.03
N ASP A 195 3.28 -5.80 -1.30
CA ASP A 195 3.73 -7.07 -1.88
C ASP A 195 4.18 -6.90 -3.33
N PHE A 196 4.87 -7.91 -3.85
CA PHE A 196 5.32 -7.98 -5.24
C PHE A 196 4.81 -9.27 -5.90
N VAL A 197 3.58 -9.67 -5.60
CA VAL A 197 2.92 -10.88 -6.12
C VAL A 197 2.35 -10.59 -7.52
N GLY A 198 2.35 -11.61 -8.37
CA GLY A 198 1.75 -11.56 -9.70
C GLY A 198 2.77 -11.44 -10.83
N ALA A 199 2.29 -11.01 -12.00
CA ALA A 199 3.10 -10.88 -13.20
C ALA A 199 4.31 -9.94 -13.01
N ASN A 200 5.23 -9.91 -13.98
CA ASN A 200 6.38 -8.99 -14.01
C ASN A 200 5.96 -7.52 -14.22
N GLU A 201 5.18 -6.97 -13.29
CA GLU A 201 4.72 -5.59 -13.33
C GLU A 201 5.91 -4.62 -13.18
N PRO A 202 5.97 -3.56 -14.00
CA PRO A 202 6.96 -2.50 -13.86
C PRO A 202 6.71 -1.64 -12.62
N LEU A 203 7.74 -1.50 -11.79
CA LEU A 203 7.75 -0.73 -10.53
C LEU A 203 8.60 0.55 -10.64
N GLY A 204 8.87 0.97 -11.87
CA GLY A 204 9.63 2.18 -12.16
C GLY A 204 11.05 1.92 -12.68
N ILE A 205 11.68 3.01 -13.09
CA ILE A 205 13.06 3.03 -13.56
C ILE A 205 13.85 3.91 -12.60
N TRP A 206 14.76 3.28 -11.87
CA TRP A 206 15.37 3.83 -10.65
C TRP A 206 16.87 4.06 -10.84
N SER A 207 17.38 5.09 -10.18
CA SER A 207 18.80 5.33 -9.97
C SER A 207 19.05 5.69 -8.51
N LYS A 208 20.32 5.92 -8.15
CA LYS A 208 20.71 6.44 -6.83
C LYS A 208 20.13 7.82 -6.49
N ASN A 209 19.58 8.53 -7.47
CA ASN A 209 19.07 9.88 -7.33
C ASN A 209 17.53 9.94 -7.41
N GLY A 210 16.86 8.82 -7.64
CA GLY A 210 15.40 8.75 -7.68
C GLY A 210 14.85 7.88 -8.80
N ILE A 211 13.54 8.01 -9.03
CA ILE A 211 12.78 7.35 -10.08
C ILE A 211 12.52 8.33 -11.25
N LEU A 212 12.51 7.82 -12.48
CA LEU A 212 12.05 8.60 -13.64
C LEU A 212 10.56 8.93 -13.55
N ASP A 213 10.18 10.12 -14.01
CA ASP A 213 8.78 10.43 -14.26
C ASP A 213 8.21 9.57 -15.40
N LYS A 214 6.90 9.69 -15.64
CA LYS A 214 6.19 8.86 -16.63
C LYS A 214 6.62 9.14 -18.06
N VAL A 215 6.90 10.40 -18.40
CA VAL A 215 7.30 10.79 -19.76
C VAL A 215 8.69 10.23 -20.03
N SER A 216 9.63 10.43 -19.11
CA SER A 216 10.98 9.85 -19.21
C SER A 216 10.97 8.32 -19.19
N SER A 217 10.06 7.70 -18.43
CA SER A 217 9.92 6.23 -18.40
C SER A 217 9.48 5.67 -19.75
N VAL A 218 8.60 6.37 -20.48
CA VAL A 218 8.18 5.96 -21.84
C VAL A 218 9.33 6.10 -22.84
N ASP A 219 10.08 7.21 -22.82
CA ASP A 219 11.27 7.38 -23.67
C ASP A 219 12.33 6.32 -23.36
N TYR A 220 12.62 6.06 -22.08
CA TYR A 220 13.53 5.00 -21.65
C TYR A 220 13.08 3.64 -22.19
N ALA A 221 11.81 3.27 -22.02
CA ALA A 221 11.28 1.99 -22.45
C ALA A 221 11.39 1.80 -23.98
N ALA A 222 11.13 2.86 -24.76
CA ALA A 222 11.29 2.82 -26.21
C ALA A 222 12.75 2.61 -26.64
N LEU A 223 13.69 3.32 -26.02
CA LEU A 223 15.12 3.16 -26.29
C LEU A 223 15.62 1.76 -25.89
N TYR A 224 15.12 1.23 -24.77
CA TYR A 224 15.43 -0.11 -24.29
C TYR A 224 14.91 -1.20 -25.24
N ALA A 225 13.65 -1.09 -25.68
CA ALA A 225 13.04 -2.05 -26.60
C ALA A 225 13.74 -2.12 -27.96
N THR A 226 14.31 -1.00 -28.42
CA THR A 226 15.03 -0.90 -29.70
C THR A 226 16.52 -1.24 -29.59
N GLY A 227 17.04 -1.53 -28.39
CA GLY A 227 18.47 -1.79 -28.18
C GLY A 227 19.36 -0.56 -28.43
N SER A 228 18.81 0.65 -28.24
CA SER A 228 19.51 1.92 -28.47
C SER A 228 20.47 2.25 -27.30
N TRP A 229 21.43 1.37 -27.03
CA TRP A 229 22.27 1.39 -25.82
C TRP A 229 23.08 2.68 -25.65
N MET A 230 23.61 3.25 -26.73
CA MET A 230 24.35 4.52 -26.69
C MET A 230 23.43 5.68 -26.25
N ALA A 231 22.20 5.73 -26.76
CA ALA A 231 21.24 6.76 -26.39
C ALA A 231 20.77 6.60 -24.93
N LEU A 232 20.53 5.36 -24.49
CA LEU A 232 20.24 5.06 -23.09
C LEU A 232 21.38 5.50 -22.17
N TRP A 233 22.62 5.21 -22.53
CA TRP A 233 23.77 5.61 -21.75
C TRP A 233 23.92 7.13 -21.67
N ILE A 234 23.75 7.85 -22.79
CA ILE A 234 23.85 9.31 -22.79
C ILE A 234 22.73 9.96 -21.96
N LYS A 235 21.48 9.50 -22.11
CA LYS A 235 20.31 10.15 -21.49
C LYS A 235 20.00 9.69 -20.08
N TYR A 236 20.19 8.40 -19.80
CA TYR A 236 19.66 7.71 -18.61
C TYR A 236 20.75 6.88 -17.90
N ASN A 237 22.00 7.35 -17.93
CA ASN A 237 23.09 6.67 -17.26
C ASN A 237 22.76 6.39 -15.78
N GLY A 238 22.96 5.15 -15.33
CA GLY A 238 22.71 4.74 -13.95
C GLY A 238 21.23 4.46 -13.60
N TYR A 239 20.31 4.59 -14.56
CA TYR A 239 18.91 4.20 -14.38
C TYR A 239 18.66 2.76 -14.82
N VAL A 240 17.96 2.00 -13.99
CA VAL A 240 17.63 0.59 -14.22
C VAL A 240 16.15 0.31 -13.97
N PRO A 241 15.49 -0.51 -14.81
CA PRO A 241 14.11 -0.90 -14.57
C PRO A 241 14.01 -1.86 -13.38
N VAL A 242 12.99 -1.65 -12.55
CA VAL A 242 12.65 -2.52 -11.43
C VAL A 242 11.27 -3.12 -11.69
N ILE A 243 11.15 -4.43 -11.43
CA ILE A 243 9.91 -5.20 -11.61
C ILE A 243 9.69 -6.09 -10.38
N ASN A 244 8.49 -6.67 -10.25
CA ASN A 244 8.18 -7.60 -9.16
C ASN A 244 9.24 -8.71 -8.98
N ASP A 245 9.69 -9.33 -10.08
CA ASP A 245 10.71 -10.38 -10.07
C ASP A 245 12.07 -9.92 -9.51
N SER A 246 12.39 -8.62 -9.54
CA SER A 246 13.59 -8.08 -8.88
C SER A 246 13.54 -8.32 -7.36
N PHE A 247 12.38 -8.13 -6.73
CA PHE A 247 12.16 -8.38 -5.30
C PHE A 247 12.13 -9.87 -4.97
N ARG A 248 11.56 -10.70 -5.84
CA ARG A 248 11.55 -12.17 -5.67
C ARG A 248 12.96 -12.76 -5.76
N LYS A 249 13.77 -12.26 -6.71
CA LYS A 249 15.20 -12.58 -6.79
C LYS A 249 15.95 -12.15 -5.53
N TRP A 250 15.61 -10.99 -4.96
CA TRP A 250 16.20 -10.54 -3.69
C TRP A 250 15.91 -11.52 -2.55
N GLN A 251 14.65 -11.89 -2.34
CA GLN A 251 14.23 -12.83 -1.31
C GLN A 251 14.90 -14.20 -1.46
N LYS A 252 14.93 -14.74 -2.68
CA LYS A 252 15.59 -16.02 -2.96
C LYS A 252 17.09 -16.00 -2.65
N LYS A 253 17.76 -14.87 -2.89
CA LYS A 253 19.20 -14.74 -2.72
C LYS A 253 19.60 -14.47 -1.26
N HIS A 254 18.84 -13.65 -0.55
CA HIS A 254 19.23 -13.16 0.77
C HIS A 254 18.44 -13.80 1.93
N ASN A 255 17.29 -14.43 1.65
CA ASN A 255 16.33 -14.87 2.66
C ASN A 255 15.82 -13.71 3.55
N GLU A 256 15.67 -12.54 2.94
CA GLU A 256 15.17 -11.29 3.53
C GLU A 256 14.18 -10.64 2.57
N GLY A 257 13.27 -9.81 3.07
CA GLY A 257 12.16 -9.30 2.28
C GLY A 257 10.87 -10.01 2.63
N GLY A 258 9.83 -9.30 3.04
CA GLY A 258 8.60 -9.94 3.50
C GLY A 258 7.36 -9.15 3.12
N ASP A 259 6.46 -9.79 2.40
CA ASP A 259 5.15 -9.23 2.08
C ASP A 259 4.29 -9.12 3.35
N PHE A 260 3.49 -8.05 3.43
CA PHE A 260 2.68 -7.71 4.60
C PHE A 260 1.44 -6.87 4.21
N ILE A 261 0.49 -6.80 5.14
CA ILE A 261 -0.67 -5.93 5.07
C ILE A 261 -0.35 -4.61 5.78
N VAL A 262 -0.58 -3.50 5.08
CA VAL A 262 -0.45 -2.16 5.62
C VAL A 262 -1.81 -1.69 6.07
N PHE A 263 -1.87 -1.23 7.31
CA PHE A 263 -2.96 -0.43 7.83
C PHE A 263 -2.44 0.99 8.15
N SER A 264 -3.31 1.99 8.02
CA SER A 264 -3.09 3.26 8.72
C SER A 264 -3.59 3.16 10.16
N ASP A 265 -3.31 4.19 10.98
CA ASP A 265 -4.16 4.44 12.15
C ASP A 265 -5.61 4.78 11.74
N ILE A 266 -6.52 4.69 12.70
CA ILE A 266 -7.92 5.06 12.50
C ILE A 266 -8.12 6.51 12.89
N LEU A 267 -8.59 7.32 11.94
CA LEU A 267 -9.07 8.65 12.20
C LEU A 267 -10.54 8.59 12.62
N TRP A 268 -10.79 8.62 13.93
CA TRP A 268 -12.13 8.73 14.49
C TRP A 268 -12.64 10.17 14.43
N MET A 269 -13.88 10.34 13.99
CA MET A 269 -14.54 11.63 13.88
C MET A 269 -16.04 11.51 14.14
N ASP A 270 -16.67 12.62 14.50
CA ASP A 270 -18.12 12.67 14.66
C ASP A 270 -18.82 12.35 13.35
N SER A 271 -19.93 11.61 13.44
CA SER A 271 -20.80 11.39 12.29
C SER A 271 -21.56 12.68 11.92
N LEU A 272 -21.92 12.82 10.64
CA LEU A 272 -22.84 13.88 10.21
C LEU A 272 -24.17 13.76 10.97
N PRO A 273 -24.88 14.86 11.28
CA PRO A 273 -26.10 14.83 12.08
C PRO A 273 -27.15 13.82 11.59
N GLN A 274 -27.32 13.69 10.27
CA GLN A 274 -28.25 12.73 9.65
C GLN A 274 -27.83 11.26 9.77
N HIS A 275 -26.60 10.98 10.17
CA HIS A 275 -26.05 9.63 10.34
C HIS A 275 -25.91 9.21 11.82
N ARG A 276 -26.33 10.06 12.76
CA ARG A 276 -26.27 9.77 14.20
C ARG A 276 -27.22 8.66 14.64
N ILE A 277 -28.37 8.55 13.98
CA ILE A 277 -29.36 7.50 14.25
C ILE A 277 -29.67 6.81 12.92
N ILE A 278 -29.29 5.54 12.82
CA ILE A 278 -29.52 4.70 11.63
C ILE A 278 -30.61 3.69 11.94
N GLN A 279 -31.63 3.62 11.10
CA GLN A 279 -32.68 2.59 11.24
C GLN A 279 -32.13 1.22 10.81
N LEU A 280 -32.35 0.21 11.65
CA LEU A 280 -31.89 -1.17 11.44
C LEU A 280 -32.94 -2.07 10.79
#